data_AF-A0A9D7U0N7-F1
#
_entry.id   AF-A0A9D7U0N7-F1
#
_cell.length_a   1.000
_cell.length_b   1.000
_cell.length_c   1.000
_cell.angle_alpha   90.00
_cell.angle_beta   90.00
_cell.angle_gamma   90.00
#
_symmetry.space_group_name_H-M   'P 1'
#
loop_
_entity.id
_entity.type
_entity.pdbx_description
1 polymer ?
#
loop_
_entity_poly.entity_id
_entity_poly.type
_entity_poly.pdbx_seq_one_letter_code
_entity_poly.pdbx_strand_id
1 'polypeptide(L)' 'MSIAEIKIDLINQITNITDKVKLNEIKQLINFQSDNIAYITSTEEKIAISEAQKQIQDGLVFTHDVVQKDFEKWLGK' A
#
# COMPACT_ATOMS: atom_id res chain seq x y z
N MET A 1 29.73 10.64 1.86
CA MET A 1 29.33 11.89 1.22
C MET A 1 28.43 12.67 2.16
N SER A 2 28.59 13.99 2.21
CA SER A 2 27.65 14.88 2.88
C SER A 2 26.33 14.96 2.10
N ILE A 3 25.26 15.42 2.75
CA ILE A 3 23.97 15.65 2.10
C ILE A 3 24.11 16.61 0.90
N ALA A 4 24.99 17.60 1.00
CA ALA A 4 25.27 18.54 -0.08
C ALA A 4 25.89 17.83 -1.30
N GLU A 5 26.86 16.94 -1.06
CA GLU A 5 27.52 16.16 -2.12
C GLU A 5 26.53 15.22 -2.82
N ILE A 6 25.66 14.55 -2.07
CA ILE A 6 24.63 13.65 -2.62
C ILE A 6 23.64 14.43 -3.50
N LYS A 7 23.22 15.62 -3.08
CA LYS A 7 22.31 16.47 -3.86
C LYS A 7 22.93 16.90 -5.18
N ILE A 8 24.19 17.34 -5.15
CA ILE A 8 24.91 17.78 -6.35
C ILE A 8 25.07 16.61 -7.33
N ASP A 9 25.47 15.44 -6.83
CA ASP A 9 25.62 14.25 -7.66
C ASP A 9 24.30 13.84 -8.33
N LEU A 10 23.19 13.82 -7.58
CA LEU A 10 21.88 13.49 -8.12
C LEU A 10 21.40 14.49 -9.19
N ILE A 11 21.61 15.79 -8.98
CA ILE A 11 21.28 16.83 -9.97
C ILE A 11 22.06 16.59 -11.27
N ASN A 12 23.36 16.32 -11.17
CA ASN A 12 24.20 16.07 -12.33
C ASN A 12 23.74 14.82 -13.09
N GLN A 13 23.39 13.73 -12.38
CA GLN A 13 22.85 12.53 -12.99
C GLN A 13 21.54 12.82 -13.74
N ILE A 14 20.59 13.53 -13.12
CA ILE A 14 19.29 13.84 -13.74
C ILE A 14 19.46 14.75 -14.97
N THR A 15 20.37 15.73 -14.91
CA THR A 15 20.58 16.71 -15.99
C THR A 15 21.10 16.05 -17.26
N ASN A 16 21.81 14.94 -17.14
CA ASN A 16 22.33 14.17 -18.26
C ASN A 16 21.29 13.22 -18.90
N ILE A 17 20.10 13.06 -18.30
CA ILE A 17 19.04 12.21 -18.85
C ILE A 17 18.27 13.00 -19.91
N THR A 18 18.32 12.53 -21.15
CA THR A 18 17.58 13.11 -22.29
C THR A 18 16.24 12.41 -22.56
N ASP A 19 16.04 11.24 -21.95
CA ASP A 19 14.83 10.44 -22.10
C ASP A 19 13.70 10.98 -21.21
N LYS A 20 12.66 11.52 -21.85
CA LYS A 20 11.47 12.08 -21.19
C LYS A 20 10.72 11.04 -20.35
N VAL A 21 10.67 9.78 -20.76
CA VAL A 21 9.96 8.72 -20.03
C VAL A 21 10.67 8.48 -18.70
N LYS A 22 12.00 8.31 -18.73
CA LYS A 22 12.81 8.14 -17.52
C LYS A 22 12.70 9.33 -16.57
N LEU A 23 12.71 10.56 -17.09
CA LEU A 23 12.52 11.76 -16.25
C LEU A 23 11.15 11.77 -15.57
N ASN A 24 10.09 11.34 -16.26
CA ASN A 24 8.76 11.24 -15.68
C ASN A 24 8.68 10.16 -14.58
N GLU A 25 9.32 9.00 -14.78
CA GLU A 25 9.37 7.94 -13.78
C GLU A 25 10.11 8.39 -12.51
N ILE A 26 11.26 9.04 -12.66
CA ILE A 26 12.04 9.61 -11.54
C ILE A 26 11.19 10.64 -10.78
N LYS A 27 10.48 11.50 -11.50
CA LYS A 27 9.57 12.49 -10.89
C LYS A 27 8.45 11.81 -10.10
N GLN A 28 7.83 10.77 -10.64
CA GLN A 28 6.77 10.03 -9.94
C GLN A 28 7.31 9.35 -8.68
N LEU A 29 8.51 8.76 -8.73
CA LEU A 29 9.13 8.13 -7.57
C LEU A 29 9.42 9.15 -6.45
N ILE A 30 9.96 10.31 -6.80
CA ILE A 30 10.22 11.39 -5.83
C ILE A 30 8.90 11.86 -5.21
N ASN A 31 7.85 12.05 -6.03
CA ASN A 31 6.53 12.44 -5.53
C ASN A 31 5.95 11.39 -4.58
N PHE A 32 6.01 10.10 -4.94
CA PHE A 32 5.54 9.00 -4.09
C PHE A 32 6.24 8.97 -2.73
N GLN A 33 7.54 9.21 -2.68
CA GLN A 33 8.30 9.27 -1.42
C GLN A 33 8.05 10.57 -0.63
N SER A 34 7.69 11.65 -1.32
CA SER A 34 7.39 12.96 -0.71
C SER A 34 5.96 13.03 -0.17
N ASP A 35 5.07 12.23 -0.75
CA ASP A 35 3.72 12.04 -0.31
C ASP A 35 3.73 11.33 1.06
N ASN A 36 3.79 12.13 2.12
CA ASN A 36 3.36 11.76 3.48
C ASN A 36 1.83 11.54 3.49
N ILE A 37 1.32 10.71 2.57
CA ILE A 37 -0.06 10.26 2.62
C ILE A 37 -0.09 9.30 3.79
N ALA A 38 -0.47 9.81 4.96
CA ALA A 38 -0.93 8.95 6.03
C ALA A 38 -1.97 8.01 5.40
N TYR A 39 -1.75 6.70 5.52
CA TYR A 39 -2.72 5.71 5.04
C TYR A 39 -3.99 5.87 5.88
N ILE A 40 -4.89 6.73 5.41
CA ILE A 40 -6.15 7.02 6.06
C ILE A 40 -7.19 6.12 5.41
N THR A 41 -7.78 5.25 6.23
CA THR A 41 -8.92 4.43 5.80
C THR A 41 -10.05 5.31 5.28
N SER A 42 -10.63 4.93 4.14
CA SER A 42 -11.82 5.53 3.56
C SER A 42 -13.02 5.39 4.51
N THR A 43 -14.11 6.11 4.22
CA THR A 43 -15.35 5.96 4.98
C THR A 43 -15.89 4.53 4.93
N GLU A 44 -15.82 3.89 3.75
CA GLU A 44 -16.28 2.52 3.54
C GLU A 44 -15.44 1.52 4.34
N GLU A 45 -14.11 1.69 4.35
CA GLU A 45 -13.19 0.85 5.12
C GLU A 45 -13.41 1.00 6.62
N LYS A 46 -13.66 2.22 7.11
CA LYS A 46 -14.00 2.46 8.51
C LYS A 46 -15.32 1.79 8.92
N ILE A 47 -16.32 1.81 8.03
CA ILE A 47 -17.60 1.13 8.27
C ILE A 47 -17.37 -0.39 8.32
N ALA A 48 -16.63 -0.96 7.37
CA ALA A 48 -16.32 -2.39 7.35
C ALA A 48 -15.56 -2.84 8.61
N ILE A 49 -14.59 -2.05 9.08
CA ILE A 49 -13.86 -2.32 10.32
C ILE A 49 -14.80 -2.28 11.53
N SER A 50 -15.68 -1.28 11.60
CA SER A 50 -16.67 -1.15 12.69
C SER A 50 -17.63 -2.34 12.72
N GLU A 51 -18.10 -2.79 11.55
CA GLU A 51 -18.94 -3.97 11.42
C GLU A 51 -18.20 -5.24 11.88
N ALA A 52 -16.97 -5.45 11.41
CA ALA A 52 -16.15 -6.60 11.81
C ALA A 52 -15.90 -6.62 13.33
N GLN A 53 -15.62 -5.47 13.94
CA GLN A 53 -15.46 -5.35 15.39
C GLN A 53 -16.74 -5.73 16.14
N LYS A 54 -17.91 -5.31 15.64
CA LYS A 54 -19.20 -5.69 16.21
C LYS A 54 -19.45 -7.19 16.07
N GLN A 55 -19.20 -7.77 14.90
CA GLN A 55 -19.32 -9.21 14.67
C GLN A 55 -18.44 -10.02 15.64
N ILE A 56 -17.22 -9.55 15.92
CA ILE A 56 -16.33 -10.18 16.90
C ILE A 56 -16.93 -10.12 18.31
N GLN A 57 -17.46 -8.97 18.73
CA GLN A 57 -18.11 -8.82 20.04
C GLN A 57 -19.35 -9.71 20.19
N ASP A 58 -20.14 -9.82 19.12
CA ASP A 58 -21.35 -10.64 19.06
C ASP A 58 -21.04 -12.15 18.89
N GLY A 59 -19.76 -12.53 18.79
CA GLY A 59 -19.32 -13.92 18.61
C GLY A 59 -19.60 -14.48 17.21
N LEU A 60 -19.92 -13.62 16.25
CA LEU A 60 -20.15 -13.94 14.83
C LEU A 60 -18.82 -14.13 14.09
N VAL A 61 -17.96 -14.99 14.63
CA VAL A 61 -16.64 -15.31 14.07
C VAL A 61 -16.61 -16.76 13.61
N PHE A 62 -15.87 -17.02 12.55
CA PHE A 62 -15.64 -18.37 12.08
C PHE A 62 -14.28 -18.87 12.57
N THR A 63 -14.23 -20.11 13.03
CA THR A 63 -12.95 -20.77 13.29
C THR A 63 -12.32 -21.20 11.98
N HIS A 64 -11.00 -21.43 12.00
CA HIS A 64 -10.28 -21.95 10.86
C HIS A 64 -10.92 -23.22 10.29
N ASP A 65 -11.29 -24.18 11.15
CA ASP A 65 -11.88 -25.46 10.73
C ASP A 65 -13.23 -25.29 10.01
N VAL A 66 -14.05 -24.32 10.44
CA VAL A 66 -15.34 -24.05 9.80
C VAL A 66 -15.11 -23.45 8.41
N VAL A 67 -14.21 -22.47 8.29
CA VAL A 67 -13.87 -21.85 7.01
C VAL A 67 -13.26 -22.87 6.06
N GLN A 68 -12.35 -23.72 6.54
CA GLN A 68 -11.70 -24.76 5.75
C GLN A 68 -12.70 -25.77 5.19
N LYS A 69 -13.65 -26.23 6.02
CA LYS A 69 -14.70 -27.15 5.59
C LYS A 69 -15.61 -26.55 4.52
N ASP A 70 -15.97 -25.28 4.65
CA ASP A 70 -16.78 -24.61 3.63
C ASP A 70 -16.01 -24.37 2.33
N PHE A 71 -14.71 -24.12 2.43
CA PHE A 71 -13.82 -24.01 1.27
C PHE A 71 -13.67 -25.35 0.53
N GLU A 72 -13.51 -26.46 1.26
CA GLU A 72 -13.45 -27.81 0.68
C GLU A 72 -14.75 -28.18 -0.05
N LYS A 73 -15.92 -27.90 0.55
CA LYS A 73 -17.22 -28.07 -0.12
C LYS A 73 -17.32 -27.24 -1.40
N TRP A 74 -16.88 -25.98 -1.36
CA TRP A 74 -16.93 -25.11 -2.54
C TRP A 74 -16.04 -25.63 -3.68
N LEU A 75 -14.89 -26.20 -3.33
CA LEU A 75 -13.99 -26.84 -4.28
C LEU A 75 -14.40 -28.27 -4.69
N GLY A 76 -15.46 -28.82 -4.11
CA GLY A 76 -15.94 -30.19 -4.37
C GLY A 76 -14.96 -31.28 -3.96
N LYS A 77 -14.17 -31.04 -2.90
CA LYS A 77 -13.18 -31.97 -2.36
C LYS A 77 -13.67 -32.67 -1.10
#